data_AF-A0A284VL09-F1
#
_entry.id   AF-A0A284VL09-F1
#
_cell.length_a   1.000
_cell.length_b   1.000
_cell.length_c   1.000
_cell.angle_alpha   90.00
_cell.angle_beta   90.00
_cell.angle_gamma   90.00
#
_symmetry.space_group_name_H-M   'P 1'
#
loop_
_entity.id
_entity.type
_entity.pdbx_description
1 polymer ?
#
loop_
_entity_poly.entity_id
_entity_poly.type
_entity_poly.pdbx_seq_one_letter_code
_entity_poly.pdbx_strand_id
1 'polypeptide(L)'
;MFIDVGATSREDAGKMGVKIGTPLTLDTEFKQLGNDRVTGKAFDNRAGCAMLIRGLREMADVKATAHAVFTVQEEVGLKGAKTSAFGLNPDVALATDVSYTGDHPGIEKKQSAIELGKGHSVTVSDAEGCGIIVPESVLRWLKEAAESNNIPYQLEVGAGGTTDASAIHLTRAVEIVDRFF
;
A
#
# COMPACT_ATOMS: atom_id res chain seq x y z
N MET A 1 0.00 -10.94 -23.90
CA MET A 1 -1.09 -9.96 -23.79
C MET A 1 -1.05 -9.06 -25.02
N PHE A 2 -2.20 -8.76 -25.62
CA PHE A 2 -2.34 -7.79 -26.72
C PHE A 2 -3.46 -6.82 -26.35
N ILE A 3 -3.31 -5.55 -26.76
CA ILE A 3 -4.35 -4.53 -26.63
C ILE A 3 -4.77 -4.14 -28.04
N ASP A 4 -6.06 -4.31 -28.33
CA ASP A 4 -6.65 -3.87 -29.58
C ASP A 4 -7.19 -2.45 -29.40
N VAL A 5 -6.63 -1.52 -30.15
CA VAL A 5 -7.08 -0.12 -30.20
C VAL A 5 -7.84 0.20 -31.49
N GLY A 6 -8.15 -0.82 -32.30
CA GLY A 6 -8.81 -0.69 -33.60
C GLY A 6 -7.90 -0.19 -34.72
N ALA A 7 -6.57 -0.13 -34.51
CA ALA A 7 -5.63 0.35 -35.50
C ALA A 7 -5.42 -0.67 -36.63
N THR A 8 -5.41 -0.18 -37.87
CA THR A 8 -5.23 -1.01 -39.08
C THR A 8 -3.78 -1.14 -39.53
N SER A 9 -2.90 -0.29 -38.99
CA SER A 9 -1.46 -0.30 -39.27
C SER A 9 -0.67 0.37 -38.14
N ARG A 10 0.65 0.22 -38.17
CA ARG A 10 1.57 0.93 -37.24
C ARG A 10 1.42 2.45 -37.34
N GLU A 11 1.27 2.97 -38.55
CA GLU A 11 1.13 4.42 -38.78
C GLU A 11 -0.20 4.94 -38.22
N ASP A 12 -1.27 4.16 -38.41
CA ASP A 12 -2.61 4.45 -37.88
C ASP A 12 -2.63 4.50 -36.35
N ALA A 13 -2.02 3.50 -35.70
CA ALA A 13 -1.80 3.51 -34.25
C ALA A 13 -1.01 4.75 -33.79
N GLY A 14 0.02 5.15 -34.56
CA GLY A 14 0.80 6.35 -34.31
C GLY A 14 -0.04 7.63 -34.41
N LYS A 15 -0.97 7.72 -35.38
CA LYS A 15 -1.93 8.83 -35.53
C LYS A 15 -2.94 8.87 -34.38
N MET A 16 -3.30 7.73 -33.80
CA MET A 16 -4.11 7.63 -32.58
C MET A 16 -3.35 8.02 -31.29
N GLY A 17 -2.05 8.32 -31.39
CA GLY A 17 -1.22 8.73 -30.24
C GLY A 17 -0.50 7.59 -29.53
N VAL A 18 -0.59 6.35 -30.04
CA VAL A 18 0.12 5.19 -29.47
C VAL A 18 1.59 5.25 -29.85
N LYS A 19 2.47 5.24 -28.85
CA LYS A 19 3.93 5.25 -29.01
C LYS A 19 4.54 4.12 -28.17
N ILE A 20 5.76 3.71 -28.53
CA ILE A 20 6.53 2.79 -27.68
C ILE A 20 6.76 3.48 -26.34
N GLY A 21 6.37 2.81 -25.25
CA GLY A 21 6.41 3.37 -23.90
C GLY A 21 5.14 4.12 -23.46
N THR A 22 4.08 4.19 -24.28
CA THR A 22 2.78 4.70 -23.84
C THR A 22 2.28 3.88 -22.64
N PRO A 23 2.03 4.50 -21.48
CA PRO A 23 1.51 3.78 -20.32
C PRO A 23 0.07 3.37 -20.58
N LEU A 24 -0.29 2.20 -20.05
CA LEU A 24 -1.64 1.65 -20.11
C LEU A 24 -2.20 1.54 -18.70
N THR A 25 -3.49 1.79 -18.55
CA THR A 25 -4.22 1.56 -17.31
C THR A 25 -5.54 0.91 -17.65
N LEU A 26 -6.12 0.20 -16.69
CA LEU A 26 -7.48 -0.32 -16.85
C LEU A 26 -8.45 0.86 -17.01
N ASP A 27 -9.35 0.77 -17.98
CA ASP A 27 -10.44 1.72 -18.11
C ASP A 27 -11.57 1.28 -17.17
N THR A 28 -11.53 1.79 -15.94
CA THR A 28 -12.44 1.37 -14.87
C THR A 28 -12.75 2.55 -13.98
N GLU A 29 -14.04 2.82 -13.83
CA GLU A 29 -14.56 3.88 -12.97
C GLU A 29 -14.68 3.42 -11.52
N PHE A 30 -14.60 4.39 -10.60
CA PHE A 30 -14.96 4.17 -9.21
C PHE A 30 -16.48 4.05 -9.07
N LYS A 31 -16.94 3.01 -8.37
CA LYS A 31 -18.37 2.75 -8.16
C LYS A 31 -18.62 2.33 -6.71
N GLN A 32 -19.73 2.78 -6.17
CA GLN A 32 -20.26 2.27 -4.90
C GLN A 32 -20.87 0.88 -5.13
N LEU A 33 -20.68 0.02 -4.14
CA LEU A 33 -21.30 -1.29 -4.01
C LEU A 33 -22.25 -1.27 -2.79
N GLY A 34 -22.92 -2.39 -2.53
CA GLY A 34 -23.68 -2.54 -1.29
C GLY A 34 -22.78 -2.55 -0.05
N ASN A 35 -23.37 -2.23 1.11
CA ASN A 35 -22.72 -2.28 2.43
C ASN A 35 -21.49 -1.36 2.57
N ASP A 36 -21.58 -0.13 2.08
CA ASP A 36 -20.52 0.90 2.15
C ASP A 36 -19.18 0.46 1.52
N ARG A 37 -19.26 -0.46 0.55
CA ARG A 37 -18.10 -0.94 -0.21
C ARG A 37 -17.98 -0.19 -1.52
N VAL A 38 -16.78 -0.22 -2.09
CA VAL A 38 -16.44 0.46 -3.33
C VAL A 38 -15.64 -0.46 -4.23
N THR A 39 -15.72 -0.24 -5.53
CA THR A 39 -14.88 -0.89 -6.53
C THR A 39 -14.29 0.15 -7.47
N GLY A 40 -13.17 -0.16 -8.09
CA GLY A 40 -12.41 0.74 -8.93
C GLY A 40 -11.03 0.18 -9.20
N LYS A 41 -10.21 0.96 -9.92
CA LYS A 41 -8.82 0.59 -10.21
C LYS A 41 -7.85 1.23 -9.23
N ALA A 42 -6.77 0.51 -8.96
CA ALA A 42 -5.59 1.02 -8.27
C ALA A 42 -5.90 1.63 -6.91
N PHE A 43 -6.75 0.93 -6.13
CA PHE A 43 -6.81 1.13 -4.68
C PHE A 43 -5.44 0.86 -4.05
N ASP A 44 -4.74 -0.14 -4.57
CA ASP A 44 -3.28 -0.23 -4.51
C ASP A 44 -2.64 0.86 -5.39
N ASN A 45 -2.03 1.92 -4.85
CA ASN A 45 -2.09 2.35 -3.45
C ASN A 45 -2.73 3.76 -3.30
N ARG A 46 -3.75 4.07 -4.11
CA ARG A 46 -4.52 5.30 -3.96
C ARG A 46 -5.30 5.36 -2.63
N ALA A 47 -5.62 4.21 -2.04
CA ALA A 47 -6.23 4.15 -0.71
C ALA A 47 -5.28 4.71 0.36
N GLY A 48 -4.02 4.23 0.39
CA GLY A 48 -2.97 4.78 1.26
C GLY A 48 -2.72 6.27 1.00
N CYS A 49 -2.71 6.70 -0.27
CA CYS A 49 -2.60 8.12 -0.61
C CYS A 49 -3.74 8.96 0.01
N ALA A 50 -4.99 8.50 -0.13
CA ALA A 50 -6.16 9.20 0.40
C ALA A 50 -6.12 9.29 1.93
N MET A 51 -5.69 8.22 2.60
CA MET A 51 -5.48 8.21 4.04
C MET A 51 -4.42 9.20 4.49
N LEU A 52 -3.25 9.22 3.85
CA LEU A 52 -2.18 10.17 4.21
C LEU A 52 -2.66 11.62 4.07
N ILE A 53 -3.38 11.94 2.99
CA ILE A 53 -3.98 13.26 2.80
C ILE A 53 -4.98 13.58 3.90
N ARG A 54 -5.83 12.62 4.29
CA ARG A 54 -6.82 12.82 5.35
C ARG A 54 -6.13 13.00 6.72
N GLY A 55 -5.17 12.13 7.04
CA GLY A 55 -4.40 12.17 8.26
C GLY A 55 -3.68 13.50 8.43
N LEU A 56 -3.01 14.00 7.39
CA LEU A 56 -2.38 15.33 7.43
C LEU A 56 -3.37 16.48 7.67
N ARG A 57 -4.61 16.38 7.17
CA ARG A 57 -5.64 17.41 7.38
C ARG A 57 -6.20 17.40 8.79
N GLU A 58 -6.25 16.24 9.42
CA GLU A 58 -6.76 16.06 10.79
C GLU A 58 -5.66 16.18 11.86
N MET A 59 -4.40 16.06 11.45
CA MET A 59 -3.25 16.15 12.33
C MET A 59 -3.15 17.55 12.94
N ALA A 60 -3.29 17.62 14.26
CA ALA A 60 -3.10 18.83 15.05
C ALA A 60 -2.12 18.55 16.19
N ASP A 61 -1.28 19.52 16.52
CA ASP A 61 -0.40 19.52 17.70
C ASP A 61 0.48 18.28 17.89
N VAL A 62 1.17 17.85 16.82
CA VAL A 62 2.12 16.74 16.90
C VAL A 62 3.50 17.23 17.37
N LYS A 63 4.04 16.57 18.40
CA LYS A 63 5.40 16.83 18.92
C LYS A 63 6.49 16.08 18.13
N ALA A 64 6.37 16.08 16.81
CA ALA A 64 7.29 15.44 15.88
C ALA A 64 7.24 16.12 14.52
N THR A 65 8.30 15.98 13.74
CA THR A 65 8.30 16.39 12.34
C THR A 65 7.65 15.29 11.50
N ALA A 66 6.41 15.50 11.07
CA ALA A 66 5.70 14.56 10.22
C ALA A 66 5.93 14.86 8.73
N HIS A 67 6.29 13.82 7.96
CA HIS A 67 6.36 13.88 6.50
C HIS A 67 5.35 12.88 5.92
N ALA A 68 4.47 13.33 5.02
CA ALA A 68 3.75 12.42 4.14
C ALA A 68 4.53 12.29 2.83
N VAL A 69 4.90 11.06 2.48
CA VAL A 69 5.72 10.78 1.30
C VAL A 69 4.91 9.93 0.34
N PHE A 70 4.67 10.46 -0.86
CA PHE A 70 4.03 9.73 -1.96
C PHE A 70 5.14 9.19 -2.85
N THR A 71 5.59 7.98 -2.56
CA THR A 71 6.68 7.32 -3.27
C THR A 71 6.26 6.98 -4.70
N VAL A 72 7.26 6.80 -5.56
CA VAL A 72 7.06 6.40 -6.96
C VAL A 72 7.79 5.07 -7.21
N GLN A 73 7.27 4.28 -8.15
CA GLN A 73 7.90 3.04 -8.59
C GLN A 73 8.07 1.99 -7.46
N GLU A 74 7.08 1.88 -6.57
CA GLU A 74 6.95 0.79 -5.60
C GLU A 74 6.82 -0.56 -6.35
N GLU A 75 5.78 -0.65 -7.19
CA GLU A 75 5.38 -1.78 -8.04
C GLU A 75 6.47 -2.33 -8.99
N VAL A 76 7.57 -1.61 -9.15
CA VAL A 76 8.70 -1.99 -10.01
C VAL A 76 10.04 -1.97 -9.27
N GLY A 77 10.00 -2.09 -7.93
CA GLY A 77 11.18 -2.32 -7.09
C GLY A 77 11.44 -1.29 -6.00
N LEU A 78 10.40 -0.73 -5.36
CA LEU A 78 10.50 0.04 -4.11
C LEU A 78 11.42 1.28 -4.19
N LYS A 79 11.57 1.85 -5.39
CA LYS A 79 12.66 2.80 -5.70
C LYS A 79 12.46 4.15 -5.00
N GLY A 80 11.22 4.63 -4.99
CA GLY A 80 10.84 5.88 -4.34
C GLY A 80 11.03 5.82 -2.84
N ALA A 81 10.65 4.71 -2.20
CA ALA A 81 10.88 4.49 -0.77
C ALA A 81 12.36 4.59 -0.42
N LYS A 82 13.21 3.82 -1.10
CA LYS A 82 14.64 3.77 -0.80
C LYS A 82 15.30 5.15 -0.84
N THR A 83 15.01 5.93 -1.87
CA THR A 83 15.59 7.27 -2.05
C THR A 83 15.01 8.28 -1.05
N SER A 84 13.71 8.23 -0.81
CA SER A 84 13.03 9.14 0.13
C SER A 84 13.48 8.91 1.57
N ALA A 85 13.53 7.64 2.00
CA ALA A 85 14.01 7.23 3.30
C ALA A 85 15.45 7.68 3.54
N PHE A 86 16.34 7.48 2.56
CA PHE A 86 17.73 7.88 2.66
C PHE A 86 17.90 9.39 2.79
N GLY A 87 17.09 10.16 2.05
CA GLY A 87 17.14 11.63 2.08
C GLY A 87 16.56 12.21 3.38
N LEU A 88 15.40 11.72 3.82
CA LEU A 88 14.70 12.22 5.00
C LEU A 88 15.29 11.73 6.31
N ASN A 89 15.88 10.52 6.33
CA ASN A 89 16.43 9.90 7.53
C ASN A 89 15.48 9.93 8.73
N PRO A 90 14.26 9.38 8.61
CA PRO A 90 13.27 9.42 9.69
C PRO A 90 13.68 8.50 10.85
N ASP A 91 13.26 8.85 12.07
CA ASP A 91 13.41 7.94 13.23
C ASP A 91 12.45 6.74 13.13
N VAL A 92 11.21 7.03 12.69
CA VAL A 92 10.15 6.04 12.49
C VAL A 92 9.46 6.31 11.15
N ALA A 93 9.13 5.25 10.40
CA ALA A 93 8.33 5.33 9.19
C ALA A 93 7.12 4.40 9.25
N LEU A 94 5.96 4.90 8.83
CA LEU A 94 4.77 4.09 8.61
C LEU A 94 4.53 4.00 7.10
N ALA A 95 4.71 2.80 6.54
CA ALA A 95 4.34 2.53 5.16
C ALA A 95 2.87 2.13 5.13
N THR A 96 2.06 2.87 4.38
CA THR A 96 0.66 2.51 4.12
C THR A 96 0.60 1.73 2.83
N ASP A 97 -0.09 0.60 2.80
CA ASP A 97 -0.30 -0.22 1.61
C ASP A 97 -1.53 -1.11 1.83
N VAL A 98 -2.05 -1.74 0.78
CA VAL A 98 -3.31 -2.51 0.81
C VAL A 98 -3.07 -4.01 0.87
N SER A 99 -3.86 -4.72 1.69
CA SER A 99 -3.84 -6.18 1.75
C SER A 99 -4.93 -6.82 0.89
N TYR A 100 -4.75 -8.12 0.58
CA TYR A 100 -5.79 -8.96 0.02
C TYR A 100 -6.46 -9.77 1.13
N THR A 101 -7.78 -9.91 1.04
CA THR A 101 -8.58 -10.57 2.07
C THR A 101 -8.77 -12.06 1.76
N GLY A 102 -8.90 -12.89 2.80
CA GLY A 102 -9.14 -14.33 2.73
C GLY A 102 -10.61 -14.73 2.62
N ASP A 103 -11.53 -13.76 2.53
CA ASP A 103 -12.98 -13.94 2.60
C ASP A 103 -13.69 -13.83 1.24
N HIS A 104 -12.96 -14.01 0.14
CA HIS A 104 -13.52 -14.04 -1.21
C HIS A 104 -13.45 -15.42 -1.88
N PRO A 105 -14.27 -15.73 -2.89
CA PRO A 105 -14.17 -17.00 -3.61
C PRO A 105 -12.78 -17.20 -4.24
N GLY A 106 -12.25 -18.42 -4.18
CA GLY A 106 -10.99 -18.80 -4.82
C GLY A 106 -9.73 -18.58 -3.97
N ILE A 107 -9.87 -18.14 -2.73
CA ILE A 107 -8.76 -18.04 -1.77
C ILE A 107 -9.03 -18.92 -0.54
N GLU A 108 -7.98 -19.51 0.02
CA GLU A 108 -8.01 -20.22 1.29
C GLU A 108 -7.54 -19.31 2.44
N LYS A 109 -8.08 -19.50 3.66
CA LYS A 109 -7.64 -18.74 4.85
C LYS A 109 -6.15 -18.88 5.19
N LYS A 110 -5.49 -19.93 4.70
CA LYS A 110 -4.03 -20.10 4.83
C LYS A 110 -3.23 -19.13 3.95
N GLN A 111 -3.86 -18.58 2.91
CA GLN A 111 -3.25 -17.60 2.00
C GLN A 111 -3.41 -16.18 2.55
N SER A 112 -4.57 -15.85 3.12
CA SER A 112 -4.76 -14.63 3.93
C SER A 112 -5.78 -14.89 5.03
N ALA A 113 -5.46 -14.48 6.24
CA ALA A 113 -6.37 -14.53 7.38
C ALA A 113 -7.19 -13.23 7.54
N ILE A 114 -6.90 -12.21 6.73
CA ILE A 114 -7.52 -10.89 6.81
C ILE A 114 -8.92 -10.95 6.21
N GLU A 115 -9.91 -10.43 6.91
CA GLU A 115 -11.30 -10.37 6.44
C GLU A 115 -11.75 -8.93 6.22
N LEU A 116 -12.54 -8.70 5.17
CA LEU A 116 -12.99 -7.37 4.80
C LEU A 116 -13.97 -6.83 5.85
N GLY A 117 -13.69 -5.63 6.36
CA GLY A 117 -14.54 -4.96 7.37
C GLY A 117 -14.30 -5.42 8.81
N LYS A 118 -13.26 -6.21 9.08
CA LYS A 118 -12.84 -6.60 10.44
C LYS A 118 -11.78 -5.67 11.05
N GLY A 119 -11.61 -4.49 10.48
CA GLY A 119 -10.59 -3.53 10.89
C GLY A 119 -9.36 -3.57 10.01
N HIS A 120 -8.46 -2.62 10.24
CA HIS A 120 -7.29 -2.43 9.40
C HIS A 120 -6.27 -3.56 9.59
N SER A 121 -5.55 -3.92 8.53
CA SER A 121 -4.38 -4.79 8.67
C SER A 121 -3.24 -4.08 9.39
N VAL A 122 -2.46 -4.83 10.18
CA VAL A 122 -1.15 -4.46 10.72
C VAL A 122 -0.20 -5.60 10.39
N THR A 123 0.79 -5.32 9.55
CA THR A 123 1.76 -6.34 9.15
C THR A 123 2.68 -6.70 10.30
N VAL A 124 2.81 -8.01 10.57
CA VAL A 124 3.82 -8.58 11.45
C VAL A 124 5.08 -8.91 10.65
N SER A 125 4.90 -9.50 9.47
CA SER A 125 5.95 -9.73 8.49
C SER A 125 5.39 -9.87 7.07
N ASP A 126 6.17 -9.48 6.05
CA ASP A 126 5.84 -9.72 4.65
C ASP A 126 6.83 -10.73 4.00
N ALA A 127 6.55 -11.12 2.75
CA ALA A 127 7.39 -12.00 1.93
C ALA A 127 7.99 -13.24 2.64
N GLU A 128 7.20 -13.97 3.44
CA GLU A 128 7.67 -15.13 4.22
C GLU A 128 8.88 -14.80 5.13
N GLY A 129 8.95 -13.56 5.62
CA GLY A 129 10.03 -13.05 6.45
C GLY A 129 11.27 -12.60 5.67
N CYS A 130 11.24 -12.62 4.33
CA CYS A 130 12.34 -12.11 3.51
C CYS A 130 12.32 -10.58 3.33
N GLY A 131 11.18 -9.93 3.58
CA GLY A 131 11.08 -8.48 3.59
C GLY A 131 11.17 -7.92 5.00
N ILE A 132 10.21 -7.10 5.41
CA ILE A 132 10.15 -6.56 6.76
C ILE A 132 9.62 -7.63 7.74
N ILE A 133 10.31 -7.72 8.87
CA ILE A 133 9.75 -8.27 10.11
C ILE A 133 9.63 -7.08 11.05
N VAL A 134 8.40 -6.70 11.37
CA VAL A 134 8.14 -5.46 12.11
C VAL A 134 8.67 -5.61 13.55
N PRO A 135 9.46 -4.65 14.06
CA PRO A 135 9.95 -4.74 15.42
C PRO A 135 8.80 -4.76 16.44
N GLU A 136 8.92 -5.61 17.46
CA GLU A 136 7.88 -5.81 18.49
C GLU A 136 7.50 -4.50 19.21
N SER A 137 8.46 -3.58 19.39
CA SER A 137 8.20 -2.25 19.96
C SER A 137 7.19 -1.46 19.14
N VAL A 138 7.29 -1.51 17.82
CA VAL A 138 6.43 -0.77 16.90
C VAL A 138 5.08 -1.47 16.73
N LEU A 139 5.06 -2.81 16.66
CA LEU A 139 3.81 -3.59 16.70
C LEU A 139 3.00 -3.27 17.95
N ARG A 140 3.65 -3.30 19.12
CA ARG A 140 2.99 -2.97 20.40
C ARG A 140 2.45 -1.53 20.37
N TRP A 141 3.25 -0.57 19.90
CA TRP A 141 2.82 0.83 19.81
C TRP A 141 1.55 1.00 18.96
N LEU A 142 1.46 0.34 17.80
CA LEU A 142 0.28 0.41 16.96
C LEU A 142 -0.94 -0.28 17.57
N LYS A 143 -0.74 -1.46 18.16
CA LYS A 143 -1.82 -2.19 18.83
C LYS A 143 -2.39 -1.38 20.00
N GLU A 144 -1.53 -0.81 20.83
CA GLU A 144 -1.93 0.07 21.93
C GLU A 144 -2.65 1.31 21.43
N ALA A 145 -2.20 1.92 20.32
CA ALA A 145 -2.88 3.05 19.70
C ALA A 145 -4.27 2.67 19.18
N ALA A 146 -4.41 1.53 18.51
CA ALA A 146 -5.69 1.04 18.01
C ALA A 146 -6.65 0.72 19.17
N GLU A 147 -6.19 -0.02 20.18
CA GLU A 147 -6.96 -0.38 21.37
C GLU A 147 -7.42 0.85 22.16
N SER A 148 -6.52 1.82 22.39
CA SER A 148 -6.85 3.05 23.12
C SER A 148 -7.90 3.91 22.41
N ASN A 149 -8.01 3.79 21.08
CA ASN A 149 -8.97 4.53 20.25
C ASN A 149 -10.19 3.68 19.84
N ASN A 150 -10.31 2.44 20.33
CA ASN A 150 -11.35 1.48 19.93
C ASN A 150 -11.41 1.25 18.40
N ILE A 151 -10.25 1.26 17.75
CA ILE A 151 -10.12 0.98 16.33
C ILE A 151 -9.85 -0.52 16.16
N PRO A 152 -10.71 -1.28 15.46
CA PRO A 152 -10.47 -2.68 15.21
C PRO A 152 -9.28 -2.85 14.25
N TYR A 153 -8.46 -3.87 14.52
CA TYR A 153 -7.31 -4.22 13.70
C TYR A 153 -7.17 -5.74 13.56
N GLN A 154 -6.41 -6.16 12.55
CA GLN A 154 -6.08 -7.55 12.25
C GLN A 154 -4.56 -7.67 12.10
N LEU A 155 -3.99 -8.80 12.48
CA LEU A 155 -2.56 -9.07 12.29
C LEU A 155 -2.34 -9.86 11.01
N GLU A 156 -1.44 -9.38 10.17
CA GLU A 156 -1.11 -9.99 8.88
C GLU A 156 0.29 -10.58 8.87
N VAL A 157 0.38 -11.80 8.35
CA VAL A 157 1.63 -12.45 7.98
C VAL A 157 1.54 -12.76 6.48
N GLY A 158 2.27 -12.01 5.68
CA GLY A 158 2.25 -12.10 4.22
C GLY A 158 3.18 -13.20 3.71
N ALA A 159 2.65 -14.10 2.88
CA ALA A 159 3.44 -15.14 2.21
C ALA A 159 4.09 -14.66 0.89
N GLY A 160 3.83 -13.44 0.45
CA GLY A 160 4.36 -12.94 -0.81
C GLY A 160 4.08 -11.46 -0.99
N GLY A 161 4.83 -10.85 -1.91
CA GLY A 161 4.89 -9.40 -2.03
C GLY A 161 5.78 -8.78 -0.94
N THR A 162 6.53 -7.76 -1.34
CA THR A 162 7.27 -6.87 -0.45
C THR A 162 6.72 -5.48 -0.69
N THR A 163 6.71 -4.66 0.34
CA THR A 163 6.24 -3.27 0.22
C THR A 163 7.37 -2.27 0.37
N ASP A 164 7.03 -0.99 0.27
CA ASP A 164 7.97 0.10 0.59
C ASP A 164 8.61 -0.05 1.98
N ALA A 165 7.92 -0.64 2.96
CA ALA A 165 8.49 -0.89 4.29
C ALA A 165 9.78 -1.73 4.23
N SER A 166 9.80 -2.75 3.37
CA SER A 166 10.95 -3.63 3.11
C SER A 166 12.16 -2.88 2.54
N ALA A 167 11.97 -1.76 1.85
CA ALA A 167 13.08 -0.92 1.40
C ALA A 167 13.51 0.11 2.45
N ILE A 168 12.55 0.71 3.17
CA ILE A 168 12.84 1.78 4.12
C ILE A 168 13.61 1.22 5.33
N HIS A 169 13.31 0.01 5.83
CA HIS A 169 13.88 -0.49 7.10
C HIS A 169 15.37 -0.86 6.98
N LEU A 170 15.80 -1.14 5.75
CA LEU A 170 17.21 -1.37 5.41
C LEU A 170 17.98 -0.05 5.19
N THR A 171 17.26 1.07 5.11
CA THR A 171 17.82 2.36 4.73
C THR A 171 18.11 3.18 5.98
N ARG A 172 19.34 3.04 6.52
CA ARG A 172 19.75 3.63 7.80
C ARG A 172 18.90 3.05 8.96
N ALA A 173 19.24 3.32 10.21
CA ALA A 173 18.63 2.63 11.37
C ALA A 173 17.19 3.12 11.68
N VAL A 174 16.26 2.93 10.75
CA VAL A 174 14.86 3.38 10.82
C VAL A 174 13.98 2.26 11.38
N GLU A 175 13.12 2.57 12.37
CA GLU A 175 12.08 1.65 12.85
C GLU A 175 10.80 1.79 12.01
N ILE A 176 10.16 0.68 11.59
CA ILE A 176 9.13 0.71 10.54
C ILE A 176 7.96 -0.24 10.78
N VAL A 177 6.76 0.17 10.34
CA VAL A 177 5.62 -0.73 10.09
C VAL A 177 5.14 -0.65 8.64
N ASP A 178 4.63 -1.78 8.17
CA ASP A 178 3.93 -1.93 6.91
C ASP A 178 2.42 -2.13 7.10
N ARG A 179 1.65 -1.56 6.18
CA ARG A 179 0.19 -1.64 5.99
C ARG A 179 -0.64 -1.03 7.13
N PHE A 180 -1.48 -0.10 6.72
CA PHE A 180 -2.66 0.34 7.45
C PHE A 180 -3.80 0.26 6.43
N PHE A 181 -4.88 -0.42 6.83
CA PHE A 181 -6.17 -0.71 6.18
C PHE A 181 -6.30 -2.11 5.56
#